data_AF-A0A7V9S9L9-F1
#
_entry.id   AF-A0A7V9S9L9-F1
#
_cell.length_a   1.000
_cell.length_b   1.000
_cell.length_c   1.000
_cell.angle_alpha   90.00
_cell.angle_beta   90.00
_cell.angle_gamma   90.00
#
_symmetry.space_group_name_H-M   'P 1'
#
loop_
_entity.id
_entity.type
_entity.pdbx_description
1 polymer ?
#
loop_
_entity_poly.entity_id
_entity_poly.type
_entity_poly.pdbx_seq_one_letter_code
_entity_poly.pdbx_strand_id
1 'polypeptide(L)' 'MFRRLFLSHPREAGESYFEHQRVALSFAVPLLAAGLAAIAHSLVPVVCERTAGDIIRKLHRRLENR' A
#
# COMPACT_ATOMS: atom_id res chain seq x y z
N MET A 1 16.29 -11.71 -16.43
CA MET A 1 15.29 -11.79 -15.34
C MET A 1 14.92 -10.42 -14.78
N PHE A 2 15.89 -9.60 -14.33
CA PHE A 2 15.69 -8.21 -13.85
C PHE A 2 14.83 -7.33 -14.78
N ARG A 3 15.09 -7.39 -16.09
CA ARG A 3 14.34 -6.63 -17.10
C ARG A 3 12.86 -7.01 -17.20
N ARG A 4 12.50 -8.27 -16.89
CA ARG A 4 11.10 -8.71 -16.96
C ARG A 4 10.30 -8.32 -15.69
N LEU A 5 10.95 -8.35 -14.54
CA LEU A 5 10.30 -8.04 -13.27
C LEU A 5 10.15 -6.53 -13.03
N PHE A 6 11.11 -5.73 -13.50
CA PHE A 6 11.14 -4.29 -13.20
C PHE A 6 10.86 -3.39 -14.41
N LEU A 7 11.01 -3.86 -15.66
CA LEU A 7 10.88 -3.01 -16.85
C LEU A 7 9.73 -3.40 -17.80
N SER A 8 9.28 -4.67 -17.85
CA SER A 8 8.10 -5.01 -18.68
C SER A 8 6.77 -4.71 -18.00
N HIS A 9 6.65 -4.84 -16.67
CA HIS A 9 5.39 -4.54 -15.98
C HIS A 9 5.00 -3.03 -16.02
N PRO A 10 5.93 -2.07 -15.82
CA PRO A 10 5.60 -0.64 -16.01
C PRO A 10 5.32 -0.29 -17.47
N ARG A 11 6.02 -0.95 -18.41
CA ARG A 11 5.92 -0.65 -19.84
C ARG A 11 4.61 -1.17 -20.46
N GLU A 12 4.01 -2.22 -19.91
CA GLU A 12 2.65 -2.67 -20.25
C GLU A 12 1.57 -1.67 -19.77
N ALA A 13 1.85 -0.92 -18.70
CA ALA A 13 0.99 0.15 -18.19
C ALA A 13 1.31 1.54 -18.78
N GLY A 14 2.35 1.67 -19.61
CA GLY A 14 2.80 2.95 -20.16
C GLY A 14 3.52 3.88 -19.16
N GLU A 15 3.85 3.41 -17.96
CA GLU A 15 4.47 4.21 -16.88
C GLU A 15 6.00 4.04 -16.87
N SER A 16 6.73 5.09 -16.51
CA SER A 16 8.14 4.95 -16.16
C SER A 16 8.30 4.16 -14.85
N TYR A 17 9.43 3.46 -14.68
CA TYR A 17 9.69 2.66 -13.47
C TYR A 17 9.51 3.46 -12.17
N PHE A 18 9.95 4.72 -12.16
CA PHE A 18 9.85 5.60 -10.99
C PHE A 18 8.42 6.08 -10.72
N GLU A 19 7.58 6.25 -11.75
CA GLU A 19 6.15 6.56 -11.57
C GLU A 19 5.42 5.38 -10.94
N HIS A 20 5.64 4.19 -11.50
CA HIS A 20 5.06 2.95 -10.99
C HIS A 20 5.51 2.66 -9.56
N GLN A 21 6.82 2.79 -9.29
CA GLN A 21 7.37 2.61 -7.95
C GLN A 21 6.78 3.61 -6.95
N ARG A 22 6.64 4.89 -7.32
CA ARG A 22 6.04 5.92 -6.45
C ARG A 22 4.59 5.59 -6.14
N VAL A 23 3.82 5.13 -7.13
CA VAL A 23 2.45 4.67 -6.93
C VAL A 23 2.43 3.49 -5.97
N ALA A 24 3.20 2.44 -6.23
CA ALA A 24 3.25 1.24 -5.39
C ALA A 24 3.64 1.56 -3.94
N LEU A 25 4.71 2.35 -3.74
CA LEU A 25 5.16 2.78 -2.41
C LEU A 25 4.10 3.61 -1.67
N SER A 26 3.31 4.41 -2.40
CA SER A 26 2.22 5.19 -1.80
C SER A 26 1.05 4.34 -1.27
N PHE A 27 0.96 3.06 -1.65
CA PHE A 27 0.05 2.07 -1.05
C PHE A 27 0.75 1.19 -0.02
N ALA A 28 2.00 0.80 -0.28
CA ALA A 28 2.76 -0.09 0.59
C ALA A 28 3.03 0.50 1.98
N VAL A 29 3.46 1.77 2.06
CA VAL A 29 3.78 2.40 3.36
C VAL A 29 2.56 2.45 4.30
N PRO A 30 1.38 2.95 3.87
CA PRO A 30 0.20 2.91 4.74
C PRO A 30 -0.28 1.49 5.04
N LEU A 31 -0.19 0.54 4.10
CA LEU A 31 -0.53 -0.87 4.38
C LEU A 31 0.30 -1.46 5.51
N LEU A 32 1.63 -1.21 5.49
CA LEU A 32 2.51 -1.63 6.57
C LEU A 32 2.12 -0.98 7.90
N ALA A 33 1.82 0.32 7.90
CA ALA A 33 1.34 1.01 9.10
C ALA A 33 0.02 0.43 9.61
N ALA A 34 -0.91 0.07 8.74
CA ALA A 34 -2.17 -0.58 9.11
C ALA A 34 -1.93 -1.97 9.73
N GLY A 35 -1.03 -2.77 9.16
CA GLY A 35 -0.63 -4.06 9.71
C GLY A 35 0.00 -3.95 11.10
N LEU A 36 0.94 -3.01 11.28
CA LEU A 36 1.55 -2.74 12.58
C LEU A 36 0.53 -2.26 13.61
N ALA A 37 -0.39 -1.38 13.22
CA ALA A 37 -1.48 -0.92 14.06
C ALA A 37 -2.41 -2.07 14.49
N ALA A 38 -2.74 -2.99 13.57
CA ALA A 38 -3.56 -4.17 13.88
C ALA A 38 -2.85 -5.13 14.84
N ILE A 39 -1.53 -5.33 14.69
CA ILE A 39 -0.72 -6.14 15.62
C ILE A 39 -0.67 -5.46 17.00
N ALA A 40 -0.44 -4.15 17.06
CA ALA A 40 -0.44 -3.43 18.33
C ALA A 40 -1.81 -3.54 19.02
N HIS A 41 -2.90 -3.41 18.27
CA HIS A 41 -4.27 -3.56 18.76
C HIS A 41 -4.58 -4.99 19.24
N SER A 42 -4.06 -6.02 18.56
CA SER A 42 -4.28 -7.42 18.99
C SER A 42 -3.55 -7.76 20.29
N LEU A 43 -2.45 -7.07 20.59
CA LEU A 43 -1.73 -7.19 21.86
C LEU A 43 -2.37 -6.32 22.96
N VAL A 44 -2.79 -5.11 22.61
CA VAL A 44 -3.38 -4.13 23.53
C VAL A 44 -4.61 -3.50 22.87
N PRO A 45 -5.85 -3.96 23.17
CA PRO A 45 -7.07 -3.55 22.47
C PRO A 45 -7.38 -2.05 22.49
N VAL A 46 -6.83 -1.29 23.43
CA VAL A 46 -7.04 0.17 23.49
C VAL A 46 -6.08 0.96 22.60
N VAL A 47 -5.02 0.33 22.09
CA VAL A 47 -4.05 0.95 21.19
C VAL A 47 -4.53 0.79 19.75
N CYS A 48 -4.41 1.87 18.95
CA CYS A 48 -4.70 1.86 17.52
C CYS A 48 -6.12 1.39 17.12
N GLU A 49 -7.11 1.56 18.01
CA GLU A 49 -8.49 1.02 17.90
C GLU A 49 -9.13 1.17 16.51
N ARG A 50 -8.95 2.32 15.86
CA ARG A 50 -9.50 2.58 14.52
C ARG A 50 -8.44 2.74 13.43
N THR A 51 -7.17 2.80 13.80
CA THR A 51 -6.07 3.20 12.91
C THR A 51 -5.94 2.27 11.72
N ALA A 52 -5.92 0.95 11.95
CA ALA A 52 -5.79 -0.02 10.86
C ALA A 52 -6.97 0.05 9.88
N GLY A 53 -8.21 0.04 10.41
CA GLY A 53 -9.43 0.10 9.61
C GLY A 53 -9.56 1.38 8.80
N ASP A 54 -9.19 2.52 9.37
CA ASP A 54 -9.28 3.81 8.67
C ASP A 54 -8.25 3.94 7.56
N ILE A 55 -7.04 3.40 7.76
CA ILE A 55 -6.03 3.31 6.69
C ILE A 55 -6.53 2.41 5.55
N ILE A 56 -7.05 1.22 5.86
CA ILE A 56 -7.58 0.30 4.84
C ILE A 56 -8.72 0.96 4.06
N ARG A 57 -9.69 1.59 4.73
CA ARG A 57 -10.78 2.33 4.06
C ARG A 57 -10.27 3.45 3.16
N LYS A 58 -9.25 4.20 3.60
CA LYS A 58 -8.63 5.25 2.78
C LYS A 58 -7.95 4.68 1.53
N LEU A 59 -7.19 3.59 1.68
CA LEU A 59 -6.53 2.94 0.56
C LEU A 59 -7.51 2.29 -0.41
N HIS A 60 -8.58 1.67 0.11
CA HIS A 60 -9.63 1.06 -0.70
C HIS A 60 -10.34 2.11 -1.58
N ARG A 61 -10.79 3.23 -0.99
CA ARG A 61 -11.37 4.34 -1.77
C ARG A 61 -10.40 4.89 -2.82
N ARG A 62 -9.11 4.94 -2.50
CA ARG A 62 -8.08 5.38 -3.46
C ARG A 62 -7.90 4.38 -4.59
N LEU A 63 -8.06 3.09 -4.34
CA LEU A 63 -7.98 2.02 -5.34
C LEU A 63 -9.21 2.04 -6.26
N GLU A 64 -10.41 2.24 -5.71
CA GLU A 64 -11.66 2.32 -6.49
C GLU A 64 -11.74 3.57 -7.38
N ASN A 65 -11.13 4.68 -6.95
CA ASN A 65 -11.12 5.95 -7.69
C ASN A 65 -9.96 6.08 -8.70
N ARG A 66 -9.29 4.98 -9.07
CA ARG A 66 -8.24 4.95 -10.10
C ARG A 66 -8.77 4.36 -11.39
#